data_AF-A0A8J6END8-F1
#
_entry.id   AF-A0A8J6END8-F1
#
_cell.length_a   1.000
_cell.length_b   1.000
_cell.length_c   1.000
_cell.angle_alpha   90.00
_cell.angle_beta   90.00
_cell.angle_gamma   90.00
#
_symmetry.space_group_name_H-M   'P 1'
#
loop_
_entity.id
_entity.type
_entity.pdbx_description
1 polymer ?
#
loop_
_entity_poly.entity_id
_entity_poly.type
_entity_poly.pdbx_seq_one_letter_code
_entity_poly.pdbx_strand_id
1 'polypeptide(L)'
;MTPPLLRTVGLRAFSMASEAYKAGSVSAAYVTCPNDTVAKDIARGLVERKLAACVNVIPQITSIFEWKGKIEEDSEVLLVSSSV
;
A
#
# COMPACT_ATOMS: atom_id res chain seq x y z
N MET A 1 -33.81 25.81 28.66
CA MET A 1 -33.58 25.89 27.20
C MET A 1 -32.10 25.61 26.93
N THR A 2 -31.70 24.35 26.92
CA THR A 2 -30.34 23.89 26.55
C THR A 2 -30.31 23.68 25.03
N PRO A 3 -29.31 24.17 24.28
CA PRO A 3 -29.37 24.14 22.83
C PRO A 3 -29.15 22.71 22.30
N PRO A 4 -30.01 22.21 21.39
CA PRO A 4 -29.92 20.86 20.83
C PRO A 4 -28.72 20.62 19.90
N LEU A 5 -27.93 21.67 19.62
CA LEU A 5 -26.83 21.64 18.66
C LEU A 5 -25.55 20.95 19.19
N LEU A 6 -25.35 20.90 20.52
CA LEU A 6 -24.15 20.26 21.08
C LEU A 6 -24.16 18.73 20.94
N ARG A 7 -25.35 18.11 20.82
CA ARG A 7 -25.51 16.65 20.70
C ARG A 7 -25.14 16.15 19.30
N THR A 8 -25.40 16.95 18.27
CA THR A 8 -25.12 16.60 16.87
C THR A 8 -23.64 16.73 16.52
N VAL A 9 -22.93 17.71 17.11
CA VAL A 9 -21.47 17.83 16.95
C VAL A 9 -20.74 16.69 17.67
N GLY A 10 -21.21 16.31 18.87
CA GLY A 10 -20.62 15.20 19.64
C GLY A 10 -20.72 13.84 18.92
N LEU A 11 -21.84 13.55 18.25
CA LEU A 11 -22.01 12.29 17.51
C LEU A 11 -21.12 12.20 16.26
N ARG A 12 -20.86 13.32 15.56
CA ARG A 12 -19.99 13.32 14.37
C ARG A 12 -18.51 13.19 14.72
N ALA A 13 -18.08 13.74 15.85
CA ALA A 13 -16.70 13.57 16.33
C ALA A 13 -16.37 12.12 16.72
N PHE A 14 -17.34 11.37 17.26
CA PHE A 14 -17.16 9.95 17.59
C PHE A 14 -17.04 9.05 16.35
N SER A 15 -17.74 9.37 15.26
CA SER A 15 -17.71 8.58 14.03
C SER A 15 -16.36 8.64 13.30
N MET A 16 -15.60 9.73 13.45
CA MET A 16 -14.26 9.86 12.85
C MET A 16 -13.17 9.11 13.62
N ALA A 17 -13.43 8.76 14.88
CA ALA A 17 -12.47 8.09 15.75
C ALA A 17 -12.61 6.55 15.72
N SER A 18 -13.55 5.99 14.95
CA SER A 18 -13.94 4.58 15.07
C SER A 18 -14.13 3.86 13.74
N GLU A 19 -13.15 3.99 12.85
CA GLU A 19 -12.58 2.74 12.35
C GLU A 19 -11.32 2.48 13.18
N ALA A 20 -11.52 1.82 14.32
CA ALA A 20 -10.40 1.34 15.11
C ALA A 20 -9.59 0.40 14.23
N TYR A 21 -8.32 0.72 13.98
CA TYR A 21 -7.40 -0.15 13.25
C TYR A 21 -7.45 -1.55 13.88
N LYS A 22 -7.85 -2.54 13.08
CA LYS A 22 -7.86 -3.93 13.51
C LYS A 22 -6.52 -4.54 13.11
N ALA A 23 -5.77 -5.03 14.08
CA ALA A 23 -4.49 -5.67 13.80
C ALA A 23 -4.66 -6.78 12.73
N GLY A 24 -3.82 -6.74 11.70
CA GLY A 24 -3.88 -7.67 10.56
C GLY A 24 -4.97 -7.38 9.52
N SER A 25 -5.75 -6.29 9.65
CA SER A 25 -6.70 -5.87 8.59
C SER A 25 -6.02 -5.16 7.42
N VAL A 26 -4.75 -4.76 7.56
CA VAL A 26 -3.95 -4.15 6.51
C VAL A 26 -2.66 -4.94 6.37
N SER A 27 -2.22 -5.14 5.12
CA SER A 27 -0.96 -5.78 4.78
C SER A 27 -0.12 -4.86 3.89
N ALA A 28 1.20 -4.96 4.05
CA ALA A 28 2.16 -4.44 3.08
C ALA A 28 2.65 -5.62 2.23
N ALA A 29 2.40 -5.56 0.91
CA ALA A 29 2.94 -6.52 -0.04
C ALA A 29 4.16 -5.95 -0.75
N TYR A 30 5.16 -6.81 -0.95
CA TYR A 30 6.41 -6.49 -1.63
C TYR A 30 6.43 -7.24 -2.96
N VAL A 31 6.60 -6.51 -4.06
CA VAL A 31 6.61 -7.08 -5.41
C VAL A 31 7.81 -6.55 -6.16
N THR A 32 8.66 -7.42 -6.67
CA THR A 32 9.77 -7.03 -7.55
C THR A 32 9.32 -6.98 -9.00
N CYS A 33 9.88 -6.05 -9.76
CA CYS A 33 9.57 -5.81 -11.17
C CYS A 33 10.88 -5.67 -11.96
N PRO A 34 10.91 -6.15 -13.22
CA PRO A 34 12.14 -6.17 -14.02
C PRO A 34 12.60 -4.78 -14.50
N ASN A 35 11.73 -3.76 -14.48
CA ASN A 35 12.07 -2.39 -14.85
C ASN A 35 11.02 -1.38 -14.36
N ASP A 36 11.36 -0.10 -14.48
CA ASP A 36 10.53 1.04 -14.05
C ASP A 36 9.21 1.17 -14.82
N THR A 37 9.21 0.88 -16.13
CA THR A 37 8.00 0.95 -16.96
C THR A 37 6.95 -0.05 -16.46
N VAL A 38 7.34 -1.32 -16.32
CA VAL A 38 6.46 -2.39 -15.82
C VAL A 38 6.00 -2.09 -14.40
N ALA A 39 6.90 -1.63 -13.53
CA ALA A 39 6.58 -1.28 -12.15
C ALA A 39 5.51 -0.17 -12.08
N LYS A 40 5.65 0.89 -12.87
CA LYS A 40 4.71 2.02 -12.90
C LYS A 40 3.35 1.63 -13.49
N ASP A 41 3.34 0.79 -14.53
CA ASP A 41 2.09 0.31 -15.14
C ASP A 41 1.30 -0.56 -14.16
N ILE A 42 1.98 -1.47 -13.44
CA ILE A 42 1.36 -2.27 -12.38
C ILE A 42 0.86 -1.38 -11.24
N ALA A 43 1.70 -0.48 -10.73
CA ALA A 43 1.35 0.40 -9.61
C ALA A 43 0.11 1.26 -9.92
N ARG A 44 0.04 1.85 -11.12
CA ARG A 44 -1.16 2.60 -11.57
C ARG A 44 -2.39 1.71 -11.62
N GLY A 45 -2.27 0.54 -12.26
CA GLY A 45 -3.39 -0.40 -12.39
C GLY A 45 -3.94 -0.87 -11.03
N LEU A 46 -3.08 -1.10 -10.04
CA LEU A 46 -3.49 -1.49 -8.68
C LEU A 46 -4.33 -0.41 -8.00
N VAL A 47 -3.89 0.85 -8.08
CA VAL A 47 -4.59 1.99 -7.47
C VAL A 47 -5.88 2.31 -8.21
N GLU A 48 -5.86 2.36 -9.54
CA GLU A 48 -7.03 2.65 -10.38
C GLU A 48 -8.17 1.64 -10.15
N ARG A 49 -7.83 0.36 -9.97
CA ARG A 49 -8.78 -0.72 -9.70
C ARG A 49 -9.14 -0.85 -8.22
N LYS A 50 -8.61 0.03 -7.35
CA LYS A 50 -8.81 0.02 -5.90
C LYS A 50 -8.41 -1.31 -5.25
N LEU A 51 -7.37 -1.95 -5.79
CA LEU A 51 -6.79 -3.19 -5.23
C LEU A 51 -5.71 -2.88 -4.19
N ALA A 52 -5.12 -1.69 -4.25
CA ALA A 52 -4.21 -1.15 -3.26
C ALA A 52 -4.57 0.31 -2.97
N ALA A 53 -4.39 0.75 -1.72
CA ALA A 53 -4.62 2.14 -1.32
C ALA A 53 -3.50 3.05 -1.85
N CYS A 54 -2.25 2.60 -1.74
CA CYS A 54 -1.09 3.23 -2.35
C CYS A 54 -0.03 2.21 -2.75
N VAL A 55 0.87 2.62 -3.64
CA VAL A 55 2.04 1.83 -4.04
C VAL A 55 3.25 2.75 -4.11
N ASN A 56 4.30 2.42 -3.34
CA ASN A 56 5.60 3.08 -3.44
C ASN A 56 6.46 2.35 -4.47
N VAL A 57 7.10 3.09 -5.38
CA VAL A 57 8.00 2.56 -6.41
C VAL A 57 9.43 2.91 -6.04
N ILE A 58 10.26 1.91 -5.75
CA ILE A 58 11.65 2.06 -5.31
C ILE A 58 12.56 1.54 -6.43
N PRO A 59 13.19 2.43 -7.21
CA PRO A 59 14.02 2.04 -8.34
C PRO A 59 15.41 1.57 -7.90
N GLN A 60 16.15 0.95 -8.83
CA GLN A 60 17.58 0.64 -8.70
C GLN A 60 17.91 -0.28 -7.51
N ILE A 61 17.10 -1.32 -7.28
CA ILE A 61 17.46 -2.38 -6.35
C ILE A 61 18.28 -3.45 -7.07
N THR A 62 19.15 -4.13 -6.33
CA THR A 62 19.86 -5.33 -6.80
C THR A 62 19.26 -6.53 -6.10
N SER A 63 18.69 -7.44 -6.87
CA SER A 63 18.19 -8.73 -6.38
C SER A 63 19.27 -9.78 -6.56
N ILE A 64 19.67 -10.42 -5.46
CA ILE A 64 20.68 -11.47 -5.41
C ILE A 64 19.99 -12.79 -5.06
N PHE A 65 20.08 -13.78 -5.93
CA PHE A 65 19.37 -15.05 -5.77
C PHE A 65 20.13 -16.22 -6.42
N GLU A 66 19.74 -17.46 -6.08
CA GLU A 66 20.30 -18.66 -6.70
C GLU A 66 19.44 -19.15 -7.86
N TRP A 67 20.04 -19.33 -9.03
CA TRP A 67 19.40 -19.92 -10.19
C TRP A 67 20.32 -20.96 -10.83
N LYS A 68 19.81 -22.18 -11.01
CA LYS A 68 20.56 -23.30 -11.62
C LYS A 68 21.94 -23.54 -10.98
N GLY A 69 22.03 -23.41 -9.66
CA GLY A 69 23.27 -23.64 -8.89
C GLY A 69 24.29 -22.51 -8.95
N LYS A 70 23.90 -21.33 -9.44
CA LYS A 70 24.74 -20.12 -9.49
C LYS A 70 24.05 -18.97 -8.78
N ILE A 71 24.85 -18.13 -8.13
CA ILE A 71 24.37 -16.85 -7.61
C ILE A 71 24.32 -15.87 -8.78
N GLU A 72 23.14 -15.29 -8.99
CA GLU A 72 22.84 -14.29 -10.00
C GLU A 72 22.50 -12.97 -9.32
N GLU A 73 22.75 -11.87 -10.03
CA GLU A 73 22.39 -10.52 -9.61
C GLU A 73 21.62 -9.82 -10.73
N ASP A 74 20.41 -9.36 -10.45
CA ASP A 74 19.58 -8.63 -11.39
C ASP A 74 19.23 -7.23 -10.85
N SER A 75 19.20 -6.24 -11.74
CA SER A 75 18.67 -4.92 -11.42
C SER A 75 17.15 -4.94 -11.52
N GLU A 76 16.47 -4.60 -10.43
CA GLU A 76 15.02 -4.62 -10.32
C GLU A 76 14.46 -3.30 -9.77
N VAL A 77 13.14 -3.20 -9.74
CA VAL A 77 12.37 -2.15 -9.06
C VAL A 77 11.46 -2.81 -8.04
N LEU A 78 11.46 -2.32 -6.80
CA LEU A 78 10.62 -2.83 -5.73
C LEU A 78 9.34 -1.99 -5.59
N LEU A 79 8.20 -2.66 -5.58
CA LEU A 79 6.92 -2.09 -5.20
C LEU A 79 6.59 -2.44 -3.75
N VAL A 80 6.14 -1.44 -2.99
CA VAL A 80 5.56 -1.64 -1.65
C VAL A 80 4.13 -1.14 -1.68
N SER A 81 3.16 -2.06 -1.67
CA SER A 81 1.73 -1.73 -1.75
C SER A 81 1.01 -1.99 -0.43
N SER A 82 0.15 -1.06 -0.02
CA SER A 82 -0.77 -1.27 1.11
C SER A 82 -2.13 -1.76 0.62
N SER A 83 -2.68 -2.79 1.27
CA SER A 83 -4.05 -3.25 1.01
C SER A 83 -5.08 -2.19 1.41
N VAL A 84 -6.20 -2.16 0.68
CA VAL A 84 -7.41 -1.39 1.07
C VAL A 84 -8.18 -2.07 2.19
#